data_AF-A0A946F6C9-F1
#
_entry.id   AF-A0A946F6C9-F1
#
_cell.length_a   1.000
_cell.length_b   1.000
_cell.length_c   1.000
_cell.angle_alpha   90.00
_cell.angle_beta   90.00
_cell.angle_gamma   90.00
#
_symmetry.space_group_name_H-M   'P 1'
#
loop_
_entity.id
_entity.type
_entity.pdbx_description
1 polymer ?
#
loop_
_entity_poly.entity_id
_entity_poly.type
_entity_poly.pdbx_seq_one_letter_code
_entity_poly.pdbx_strand_id
1 'polypeptide(L)'
;MNSLCIANPNIYYFSYVTSNTILDSTSNRHVPDKNMSYIIRANARLMGMKKAYYSDGSETDSTWFENDGIVNKKSMLGPTTGINGSDPISNYRINDILIPGQWYVMGEYKSDHRKFVGHSIRKEKFEELIKIYVEHLLLLWTLPK
;
A
#
# COMPACT_ATOMS: atom_id res chain seq x y z
N MET A 1 11.74 7.53 -12.01
CA MET A 1 10.61 8.34 -11.51
C MET A 1 10.95 8.96 -10.17
N ASN A 2 11.17 8.16 -9.11
CA ASN A 2 11.43 8.69 -7.75
C ASN A 2 12.66 9.59 -7.62
N SER A 3 13.68 9.46 -8.49
CA SER A 3 14.81 10.41 -8.54
C SER A 3 14.44 11.82 -9.00
N LEU A 4 13.29 11.98 -9.68
CA LEU A 4 12.84 13.24 -10.28
C LEU A 4 11.59 13.78 -9.57
N CYS A 5 10.69 12.89 -9.15
CA CYS A 5 9.42 13.23 -8.53
C CYS A 5 9.52 13.07 -7.01
N ILE A 6 10.06 14.09 -6.35
CA ILE A 6 10.15 14.18 -4.89
C ILE A 6 8.88 14.82 -4.29
N ALA A 7 8.60 14.54 -3.01
CA ALA A 7 7.50 15.18 -2.30
C ALA A 7 7.64 16.72 -2.31
N ASN A 8 6.58 17.42 -2.69
CA ASN A 8 6.54 18.88 -2.69
C ASN A 8 6.30 19.39 -1.26
N PRO A 9 7.13 20.34 -0.76
CA PRO A 9 7.03 20.84 0.61
C PRO A 9 5.71 21.53 0.95
N ASN A 10 4.86 21.84 -0.04
CA ASN A 10 3.57 22.51 0.14
C ASN A 10 2.38 21.57 -0.10
N ILE A 11 2.59 20.27 -0.29
CA ILE A 11 1.53 19.30 -0.56
C ILE A 11 1.46 18.25 0.55
N TYR A 12 0.26 17.94 1.01
CA TYR A 12 -0.01 16.82 1.91
C TYR A 12 -0.16 15.53 1.09
N TYR A 13 0.58 14.47 1.46
CA TYR A 13 0.51 13.17 0.79
C TYR A 13 -0.07 12.12 1.74
N PHE A 14 -0.95 11.27 1.24
CA PHE A 14 -1.59 10.20 1.99
C PHE A 14 -1.47 8.88 1.22
N SER A 15 -1.14 7.80 1.92
CA SER A 15 -1.05 6.46 1.34
C SER A 15 -1.95 5.48 2.09
N TYR A 16 -2.57 4.58 1.32
CA TYR A 16 -3.39 3.49 1.83
C TYR A 16 -2.75 2.18 1.42
N VAL A 17 -2.46 1.32 2.39
CA VAL A 17 -1.67 0.11 2.17
C VAL A 17 -2.59 -1.10 2.19
N THR A 18 -2.53 -1.92 1.15
CA THR A 18 -3.31 -3.15 1.03
C THR A 18 -2.43 -4.39 1.07
N SER A 19 -2.96 -5.45 1.69
CA SER A 19 -2.37 -6.78 1.64
C SER A 19 -3.49 -7.80 1.75
N ASN A 20 -3.40 -8.88 0.97
CA ASN A 20 -4.33 -10.00 1.08
C ASN A 20 -3.62 -11.34 0.89
N THR A 21 -2.39 -11.41 1.37
CA THR A 21 -1.60 -12.64 1.45
C THR A 21 -1.34 -12.98 2.91
N ILE A 22 -1.01 -14.24 3.17
CA ILE A 22 -0.61 -14.74 4.49
C ILE A 22 0.76 -15.37 4.37
N LEU A 23 1.62 -15.17 5.37
CA LEU A 23 2.88 -15.87 5.49
C LEU A 23 2.65 -17.36 5.76
N ASP A 24 3.12 -18.21 4.87
CA ASP A 24 3.26 -19.64 5.09
C ASP A 24 4.57 -19.88 5.85
N SER A 25 4.47 -20.20 7.14
CA SER A 25 5.61 -20.41 8.03
C SER A 25 6.49 -21.60 7.64
N THR A 26 5.98 -22.55 6.84
CA THR A 26 6.78 -23.71 6.41
C THR A 26 7.75 -23.37 5.29
N SER A 27 7.37 -22.44 4.41
CA SER A 27 8.15 -22.05 3.24
C SER A 27 8.72 -20.63 3.32
N ASN A 28 8.35 -19.87 4.34
CA ASN A 28 8.66 -18.45 4.53
C ASN A 28 8.28 -17.58 3.31
N ARG A 29 7.18 -17.94 2.66
CA ARG A 29 6.62 -17.29 1.46
C ARG A 29 5.22 -16.80 1.74
N HIS A 30 4.77 -15.82 0.97
CA HIS A 30 3.40 -15.34 1.04
C HIS A 30 2.51 -16.09 0.04
N VAL A 31 1.37 -16.55 0.51
CA VAL A 31 0.33 -17.19 -0.31
C VAL A 31 -0.95 -16.37 -0.29
N PRO A 32 -1.76 -16.39 -1.36
CA PRO A 32 -3.04 -15.68 -1.39
C PRO A 32 -3.96 -16.11 -0.24
N ASP A 33 -4.56 -15.14 0.46
CA ASP A 33 -5.63 -15.42 1.42
C ASP A 33 -6.84 -16.03 0.70
N LYS A 34 -7.57 -16.91 1.39
CA LYS A 34 -8.78 -17.55 0.87
C LYS A 34 -9.86 -16.56 0.42
N ASN A 35 -9.81 -15.33 0.92
CA ASN A 35 -10.73 -14.26 0.57
C ASN A 35 -10.24 -13.41 -0.62
N MET A 36 -9.05 -13.61 -1.17
CA MET A 36 -8.58 -12.88 -2.35
C MET A 36 -9.40 -13.21 -3.60
N SER A 37 -9.66 -12.21 -4.44
CA SER A 37 -10.26 -12.37 -5.77
C SER A 37 -9.52 -13.42 -6.61
N TYR A 38 -10.25 -14.41 -7.15
CA TYR A 38 -9.66 -15.56 -7.83
C TYR A 38 -8.70 -15.18 -8.98
N ILE A 39 -9.07 -14.19 -9.78
CA ILE A 39 -8.33 -13.76 -10.98
C ILE A 39 -6.90 -13.26 -10.69
N ILE A 40 -6.60 -12.83 -9.46
CA ILE A 40 -5.28 -12.29 -9.08
C ILE A 40 -4.48 -13.21 -8.15
N ARG A 41 -5.01 -14.39 -7.78
CA ARG A 41 -4.32 -15.32 -6.86
C ARG A 41 -3.01 -15.88 -7.43
N ALA A 42 -2.98 -16.19 -8.72
CA ALA A 42 -1.76 -16.69 -9.36
C ALA A 42 -0.65 -15.64 -9.28
N ASN A 43 -0.98 -14.37 -9.56
CA ASN A 43 -0.04 -13.24 -9.45
C ASN A 43 0.44 -13.06 -8.02
N ALA A 44 -0.47 -13.02 -7.04
CA ALA A 44 -0.11 -12.91 -5.62
C ALA A 44 0.87 -14.01 -5.19
N ARG A 45 0.65 -15.25 -5.63
CA ARG A 45 1.51 -16.38 -5.30
C ARG A 45 2.91 -16.22 -5.91
N LEU A 46 3.01 -15.75 -7.14
CA LEU A 46 4.31 -15.50 -7.80
C LEU A 46 5.09 -14.39 -7.08
N MET A 47 4.43 -13.28 -6.77
CA MET A 47 5.02 -12.16 -6.03
C MET A 47 5.44 -12.55 -4.61
N GLY A 48 4.67 -13.42 -3.96
CA GLY A 48 4.94 -13.90 -2.61
C GLY A 48 6.09 -14.90 -2.49
N MET A 49 6.77 -15.23 -3.58
CA MET A 49 7.90 -16.19 -3.55
C MET A 49 9.09 -15.85 -4.43
N LYS A 50 8.93 -14.98 -5.43
CA LYS A 50 10.00 -14.64 -6.37
C LYS A 50 10.58 -13.27 -6.04
N LYS A 51 11.91 -13.20 -6.04
CA LYS A 51 12.62 -11.92 -6.08
C LYS A 51 12.50 -11.29 -7.48
N ALA A 52 12.46 -9.98 -7.51
CA ALA A 52 12.55 -9.17 -8.72
C ALA A 52 13.90 -8.45 -8.72
N TYR A 53 14.38 -8.10 -9.92
CA TYR A 53 15.65 -7.41 -10.09
C TYR A 53 15.41 -6.03 -10.69
N TYR A 54 16.06 -5.03 -10.14
CA TYR A 54 16.12 -3.68 -10.67
C TYR A 54 17.09 -3.63 -11.86
N SER A 55 17.05 -2.53 -12.61
CA SER A 55 17.89 -2.34 -13.80
C SER A 55 19.40 -2.30 -13.50
N ASP A 56 19.77 -1.97 -12.26
CA ASP A 56 21.15 -1.97 -11.77
C ASP A 56 21.61 -3.34 -11.23
N GLY A 57 20.76 -4.36 -11.32
CA GLY A 57 21.04 -5.72 -10.84
C GLY A 57 20.81 -5.92 -9.34
N SER A 58 20.45 -4.89 -8.58
CA SER A 58 19.99 -5.07 -7.20
C SER A 58 18.66 -5.85 -7.18
N GLU A 59 18.39 -6.58 -6.10
CA GLU A 59 17.22 -7.45 -6.00
C GLU A 59 16.30 -7.08 -4.85
N THR A 60 15.03 -7.43 -4.99
CA THR A 60 14.11 -7.50 -3.86
C THR A 60 14.42 -8.71 -2.98
N ASP A 61 13.96 -8.68 -1.74
CA ASP A 61 14.14 -9.76 -0.78
C ASP A 61 12.78 -10.29 -0.27
N SER A 62 12.80 -11.18 0.73
CA SER A 62 11.57 -11.72 1.30
C SER A 62 10.68 -10.66 1.96
N THR A 63 11.20 -9.47 2.30
CA THR A 63 10.39 -8.36 2.84
C THR A 63 9.43 -7.77 1.80
N TRP A 64 9.60 -8.12 0.52
CA TRP A 64 8.68 -7.75 -0.55
C TRP A 64 7.54 -8.75 -0.74
N PHE A 65 7.58 -9.95 -0.15
CA PHE A 65 6.63 -11.00 -0.50
C PHE A 65 5.18 -10.69 -0.12
N GLU A 66 4.93 -9.95 0.95
CA GLU A 66 3.58 -9.55 1.32
C GLU A 66 2.97 -8.63 0.25
N ASN A 67 1.79 -8.98 -0.26
CA ASN A 67 1.15 -8.28 -1.38
C ASN A 67 -0.39 -8.38 -1.38
N ASP A 68 -1.03 -7.57 -2.22
CA ASP A 68 -2.49 -7.50 -2.41
C ASP A 68 -3.00 -8.22 -3.69
N GLY A 69 -2.13 -9.00 -4.34
CA GLY A 69 -2.39 -9.66 -5.62
C GLY A 69 -1.85 -8.95 -6.85
N ILE A 70 -1.50 -7.66 -6.75
CA ILE A 70 -0.95 -6.87 -7.86
C ILE A 70 0.30 -6.08 -7.42
N VAL A 71 0.33 -5.56 -6.19
CA VAL A 71 1.43 -4.73 -5.68
C VAL A 71 1.91 -5.26 -4.33
N ASN A 72 3.23 -5.22 -4.11
CA ASN A 72 3.84 -5.56 -2.82
C ASN A 72 3.50 -4.50 -1.78
N LYS A 73 3.08 -4.93 -0.58
CA LYS A 73 2.64 -4.07 0.53
C LYS A 73 3.66 -2.97 0.84
N LYS A 74 4.93 -3.36 0.96
CA LYS A 74 6.04 -2.44 1.31
C LYS A 74 6.19 -1.29 0.32
N SER A 75 5.82 -1.51 -0.94
CA SER A 75 5.87 -0.48 -1.99
C SER A 75 4.76 0.56 -1.91
N MET A 76 3.75 0.34 -1.05
CA MET A 76 2.59 1.23 -0.93
C MET A 76 2.74 2.28 0.18
N LEU A 77 3.76 2.14 1.04
CA LEU A 77 3.99 3.08 2.15
C LEU A 77 4.26 4.51 1.64
N GLY A 78 5.04 4.59 0.56
CA GLY A 78 5.49 5.81 -0.09
C GLY A 78 6.77 5.54 -0.89
N PRO A 79 7.29 6.54 -1.63
CA PRO A 79 8.55 6.40 -2.38
C PRO A 79 9.74 6.19 -1.43
N THR A 80 10.40 5.04 -1.54
CA THR A 80 11.55 4.66 -0.68
C THR A 80 12.87 4.48 -1.46
N THR A 81 12.85 4.77 -2.75
CA THR A 81 13.98 4.59 -3.68
C THR A 81 14.21 5.86 -4.48
N GLY A 82 15.36 5.97 -5.15
CA GLY A 82 15.76 7.15 -5.93
C GLY A 82 17.06 7.74 -5.42
N ILE A 83 17.69 8.62 -6.20
CA ILE A 83 19.00 9.20 -5.85
C ILE A 83 18.97 10.08 -4.59
N ASN A 84 17.79 10.62 -4.24
CA ASN A 84 17.57 11.45 -3.06
C ASN A 84 17.15 10.64 -1.82
N GLY A 85 17.11 9.31 -1.94
CA GLY A 85 16.63 8.42 -0.87
C GLY A 85 15.11 8.36 -0.77
N SER A 86 14.63 7.95 0.40
CA SER A 86 13.19 7.87 0.70
C SER A 86 12.62 9.27 0.91
N ASP A 87 11.41 9.50 0.41
CA ASP A 87 10.60 10.62 0.91
C ASP A 87 10.35 10.42 2.43
N PRO A 88 10.08 11.49 3.19
CA PRO A 88 9.64 11.35 4.57
C PRO A 88 8.29 10.63 4.62
N ILE A 89 8.23 9.53 5.38
CA ILE A 89 7.05 8.67 5.52
C ILE A 89 6.79 8.45 7.01
N SER A 90 5.55 8.69 7.45
CA SER A 90 5.11 8.44 8.82
C SER A 90 3.70 7.85 8.84
N ASN A 91 3.33 7.21 9.96
CA ASN A 91 1.96 6.73 10.13
C ASN A 91 1.06 7.89 10.52
N TYR A 92 -0.10 8.02 9.88
CA TYR A 92 -1.13 8.96 10.29
C TYR A 92 -1.63 8.60 11.70
N ARG A 93 -1.79 9.61 12.55
CA ARG A 93 -2.45 9.47 13.86
C ARG A 93 -3.45 10.58 14.02
N ILE A 94 -4.58 10.23 14.63
CA ILE A 94 -5.62 11.21 14.91
C ILE A 94 -5.08 12.29 15.87
N ASN A 95 -5.37 13.55 15.56
CA ASN A 95 -4.90 14.74 16.28
C ASN A 95 -3.42 15.12 16.12
N ASP A 96 -2.64 14.39 15.29
CA ASP A 96 -1.30 14.86 14.93
C ASP A 96 -1.38 16.11 14.05
N ILE A 97 -0.43 17.03 14.23
CA ILE A 97 -0.28 18.17 13.32
C ILE A 97 0.22 17.64 11.98
N LEU A 98 -0.53 17.93 10.92
CA LEU A 98 -0.13 17.56 9.57
C LEU A 98 0.88 18.57 9.00
N ILE A 99 1.99 18.05 8.50
CA ILE A 99 3.10 18.77 7.88
C ILE A 99 3.10 18.40 6.39
N PRO A 100 3.05 19.37 5.46
CA PRO A 100 3.18 19.08 4.04
C PRO A 100 4.62 18.64 3.68
N GLY A 101 4.78 18.00 2.52
CA GLY A 101 6.08 17.45 2.08
C GLY A 101 6.41 16.07 2.65
N GLN A 102 5.45 15.38 3.26
CA GLN A 102 5.62 13.99 3.69
C GLN A 102 4.38 13.12 3.42
N TRP A 103 4.61 11.81 3.39
CA TRP A 103 3.59 10.79 3.22
C TRP A 103 3.06 10.31 4.56
N TYR A 104 1.74 10.34 4.71
CA TYR A 104 1.01 9.80 5.85
C TYR A 104 0.37 8.47 5.47
N VAL A 105 0.87 7.38 6.05
CA VAL A 105 0.28 6.05 5.93
C VAL A 105 -1.00 6.00 6.75
N MET A 106 -2.14 5.98 6.07
CA MET A 106 -3.47 6.06 6.67
C MET A 106 -3.90 4.76 7.36
N GLY A 107 -3.36 3.64 6.91
CA GLY A 107 -3.62 2.34 7.50
C GLY A 107 -3.20 1.20 6.58
N GLU A 108 -3.17 0.02 7.18
CA GLU A 108 -2.97 -1.25 6.49
C GLU A 108 -4.28 -2.03 6.47
N TYR A 109 -4.77 -2.36 5.28
CA TYR A 109 -6.07 -2.97 5.07
C TYR A 109 -5.90 -4.38 4.53
N LYS A 110 -6.56 -5.33 5.19
CA LYS A 110 -6.64 -6.72 4.71
C LYS A 110 -7.63 -6.81 3.54
N SER A 111 -7.20 -6.35 2.37
CA SER A 111 -7.97 -6.29 1.14
C SER A 111 -7.09 -6.54 -0.07
N ASP A 112 -7.67 -7.12 -1.13
CA ASP A 112 -6.97 -7.25 -2.40
C ASP A 112 -7.11 -6.00 -3.27
N HIS A 113 -6.25 -5.90 -4.27
CA HIS A 113 -6.13 -4.73 -5.14
C HIS A 113 -7.46 -4.30 -5.79
N ARG A 114 -8.33 -5.28 -6.11
CA ARG A 114 -9.61 -5.03 -6.77
C ARG A 114 -10.68 -4.60 -5.76
N LYS A 115 -10.74 -5.29 -4.63
CA LYS A 115 -11.77 -5.04 -3.61
C LYS A 115 -11.65 -3.68 -2.95
N PHE A 116 -10.43 -3.19 -2.77
CA PHE A 116 -10.19 -1.89 -2.13
C PHE A 116 -10.67 -0.69 -2.97
N VAL A 117 -10.94 -0.90 -4.27
CA VAL A 117 -11.58 0.09 -5.15
C VAL A 117 -13.04 -0.27 -5.47
N GLY A 118 -13.62 -1.22 -4.73
CA GLY A 118 -15.04 -1.58 -4.83
C GLY A 118 -15.38 -2.69 -5.83
N HIS A 119 -14.39 -3.29 -6.51
CA HIS A 119 -14.69 -4.37 -7.45
C HIS A 119 -14.98 -5.70 -6.74
N SER A 120 -16.06 -6.36 -7.14
CA SER A 120 -16.42 -7.71 -6.69
C SER A 120 -16.50 -7.85 -5.15
N ILE A 121 -16.89 -6.77 -4.47
CA ILE A 121 -17.08 -6.71 -3.02
C ILE A 121 -18.54 -7.00 -2.66
N ARG A 122 -18.77 -7.63 -1.49
CA ARG A 122 -20.13 -7.85 -0.97
C ARG A 122 -20.68 -6.56 -0.39
N LYS A 123 -22.01 -6.42 -0.36
CA LYS A 123 -22.68 -5.18 0.07
C LYS A 123 -22.24 -4.73 1.47
N GLU A 124 -22.12 -5.66 2.42
CA GLU A 124 -21.76 -5.34 3.81
C GLU A 124 -20.32 -4.77 3.88
N LYS A 125 -19.42 -5.30 3.06
CA LYS A 125 -18.03 -4.84 2.95
C LYS A 125 -17.90 -3.56 2.13
N PHE A 126 -18.84 -3.29 1.25
CA PHE A 126 -18.90 -2.03 0.52
C PHE A 126 -19.18 -0.84 1.45
N GLU A 127 -20.08 -1.01 2.42
CA GLU A 127 -20.36 0.03 3.42
C GLU A 127 -19.14 0.33 4.30
N GLU A 128 -18.38 -0.70 4.70
CA GLU A 128 -17.09 -0.52 5.38
C GLU A 128 -16.09 0.26 4.51
N LEU A 129 -16.03 -0.06 3.21
CA LEU A 129 -15.17 0.66 2.27
C LEU A 129 -15.57 2.14 2.16
N ILE A 130 -16.86 2.44 2.02
CA ILE A 130 -17.36 3.81 1.93
C ILE A 130 -16.97 4.64 3.16
N LYS A 131 -16.97 4.05 4.37
CA LYS A 131 -16.51 4.75 5.58
C LYS A 131 -15.07 5.25 5.44
N ILE A 132 -14.17 4.43 4.90
CA ILE A 132 -12.76 4.82 4.67
C ILE A 132 -12.67 6.05 3.75
N TYR A 133 -13.44 6.07 2.66
CA TYR A 133 -13.47 7.22 1.74
C TYR A 133 -14.06 8.47 2.42
N VAL A 134 -15.17 8.33 3.16
CA VAL A 134 -15.80 9.46 3.87
C VAL A 134 -14.86 10.04 4.92
N GLU A 135 -14.21 9.20 5.72
CA GLU A 135 -13.22 9.63 6.72
C GLU A 135 -12.06 10.38 6.06
N HIS A 136 -11.56 9.89 4.92
CA HIS A 136 -10.51 10.59 4.18
C HIS A 136 -10.97 11.95 3.65
N LEU A 137 -12.18 12.03 3.06
CA LEU A 137 -12.72 13.28 2.55
C LEU A 137 -12.92 14.31 3.67
N LEU A 138 -13.37 13.87 4.85
CA LEU A 138 -13.50 14.73 6.03
C LEU A 138 -12.13 15.26 6.47
N LEU A 139 -11.09 14.42 6.46
CA LEU A 139 -9.72 14.86 6.75
C LEU A 139 -9.22 15.89 5.72
N LEU A 140 -9.43 15.64 4.42
CA LEU A 140 -9.02 16.58 3.38
C LEU A 140 -9.69 17.96 3.55
N TRP A 141 -10.93 17.98 4.06
CA TRP A 141 -11.67 19.23 4.31
C TRP A 141 -11.13 20.05 5.49
N THR A 142 -10.38 19.44 6.41
CA THR A 142 -9.79 20.14 7.56
C THR A 142 -8.38 20.66 7.29
N LEU A 143 -7.78 20.34 6.13
CA LEU A 143 -6.43 20.77 5.81
C LEU A 143 -6.34 22.29 5.65
N PRO A 144 -5.24 22.92 6.13
CA PRO A 144 -4.96 24.31 5.83
C PRO A 144 -4.89 24.57 4.31
N LYS A 145 -5.30 25.76 3.90
CA LYS A 145 -5.19 26.24 2.52
C LYS A 145 -3.80 26.79 2.23
#